data_AF-A0A367HZ81-F1
#
_entry.id   AF-A0A367HZ81-F1
#
_cell.length_a   1.000
_cell.length_b   1.000
_cell.length_c   1.000
_cell.angle_alpha   90.00
_cell.angle_beta   90.00
_cell.angle_gamma   90.00
#
_symmetry.space_group_name_H-M   'P 1'
#
loop_
_entity.id
_entity.type
_entity.pdbx_description
1 polymer ?
#
loop_
_entity_poly.entity_id
_entity_poly.type
_entity_poly.pdbx_seq_one_letter_code
_entity_poly.pdbx_strand_id
1 'polypeptide(L)'
;MNHKRTATVVVLAAVGLLLAGCSSNDPAPAKTADAANPGTATGTVDVRLPPDGPKKPAPAANRTAAAKILHANVQHYRDSLAAGRNTWGSSKFGPWKQQALLDLTYQGAFTKADKQFTADTEPDSINTWRDDIANAADAIKQWAEKNTIDTATQPAPATTDIDKALSEADKDADQVAAGK
;
A
#
# COMPACT_ATOMS: atom_id res chain seq x y z
N MET A 1 -13.93 17.20 50.14
CA MET A 1 -13.28 18.06 49.13
C MET A 1 -11.83 17.66 49.05
N ASN A 2 -11.44 16.87 48.04
CA ASN A 2 -10.07 16.43 47.81
C ASN A 2 -9.68 16.80 46.38
N HIS A 3 -9.03 17.95 46.21
CA HIS A 3 -8.44 18.33 44.92
C HIS A 3 -7.08 17.67 44.77
N LYS A 4 -7.00 16.61 43.95
CA LYS A 4 -5.73 16.12 43.42
C LYS A 4 -5.46 16.78 42.06
N ARG A 5 -4.28 17.39 41.98
CA ARG A 5 -3.73 18.16 40.86
C ARG A 5 -3.45 17.25 39.65
N THR A 6 -3.69 17.76 38.45
CA THR A 6 -2.96 17.27 37.26
C THR A 6 -2.46 18.49 36.49
N ALA A 7 -1.15 18.66 36.48
CA ALA A 7 -0.44 19.73 35.80
C ALA A 7 -0.26 19.35 34.32
N THR A 8 -0.73 20.21 33.43
CA THR A 8 -0.48 20.12 32.00
C THR A 8 0.95 20.60 31.73
N VAL A 9 1.83 19.70 31.28
CA VAL A 9 3.13 20.07 30.73
C VAL A 9 2.99 20.14 29.22
N VAL A 10 2.99 21.36 28.67
CA VAL A 10 3.13 21.62 27.24
C VAL A 10 4.63 21.61 26.93
N VAL A 11 5.10 20.58 26.25
CA VAL A 11 6.45 20.58 25.66
C VAL A 11 6.33 21.14 24.24
N LEU A 12 6.73 22.40 24.06
CA LEU A 12 7.04 22.96 22.75
C LEU A 12 8.33 22.30 22.25
N ALA A 13 8.23 21.49 21.20
CA ALA A 13 9.39 21.01 20.47
C ALA A 13 9.72 21.98 19.32
N ALA A 14 11.00 22.36 19.29
CA ALA A 14 11.57 23.41 18.46
C ALA A 14 11.49 23.14 16.95
N VAL A 15 11.15 24.18 16.19
CA VAL A 15 11.34 24.23 14.74
C VAL A 15 12.80 24.59 14.47
N GLY A 16 13.63 23.57 14.27
CA GLY A 16 15.00 23.70 13.80
C GLY A 16 15.03 23.83 12.28
N LEU A 17 15.43 25.00 11.80
CA LEU A 17 15.86 25.25 10.42
C LEU A 17 17.10 24.39 10.09
N LEU A 18 17.08 23.67 8.98
CA LEU A 18 18.30 23.15 8.34
C LEU A 18 18.25 23.45 6.84
N LEU A 19 19.31 24.11 6.40
CA LEU A 19 19.55 24.67 5.08
C LEU A 19 19.76 23.60 3.99
N ALA A 20 19.36 24.00 2.78
CA ALA A 20 19.89 23.68 1.45
C ALA A 20 20.74 22.42 1.27
N GLY A 21 20.24 21.53 0.41
CA GLY A 21 21.01 20.55 -0.34
C GLY A 21 20.35 20.31 -1.69
N CYS A 22 20.67 21.14 -2.67
CA CYS A 22 20.45 20.85 -4.09
C CYS A 22 21.52 19.86 -4.58
N SER A 23 21.18 19.06 -5.59
CA SER A 23 21.96 17.99 -6.25
C SER A 23 21.85 16.62 -5.56
N SER A 24 21.39 15.55 -6.21
CA SER A 24 21.43 15.23 -7.65
C SER A 24 20.10 14.61 -8.09
N ASN A 25 19.57 15.10 -9.21
CA ASN A 25 18.56 14.39 -9.98
C ASN A 25 19.25 13.22 -10.68
N ASP A 26 19.31 12.05 -10.05
CA ASP A 26 19.43 10.82 -10.83
C ASP A 26 18.07 10.62 -11.51
N PRO A 27 18.00 10.64 -12.86
CA PRO A 27 16.77 10.24 -13.53
C PRO A 27 16.51 8.78 -13.15
N ALA A 28 15.32 8.52 -12.59
CA ALA A 28 14.81 7.16 -12.54
C ALA A 28 14.94 6.55 -13.95
N PRO A 29 15.43 5.31 -14.11
CA PRO A 29 15.52 4.68 -15.42
C PRO A 29 14.11 4.67 -16.02
N ALA A 30 13.96 5.37 -17.13
CA ALA A 30 12.68 5.48 -17.81
C ALA A 30 12.18 4.08 -18.18
N LYS A 31 11.02 3.67 -17.66
CA LYS A 31 10.19 2.67 -18.35
C LYS A 31 9.81 3.35 -19.66
N THR A 32 10.40 2.93 -20.78
CA THR A 32 10.07 3.43 -22.12
C THR A 32 8.58 3.24 -22.36
N ALA A 33 7.82 4.33 -22.24
CA ALA A 33 6.46 4.43 -22.75
C ALA A 33 6.58 4.92 -24.20
N ASP A 34 6.35 4.03 -25.15
CA ASP A 34 6.36 4.38 -26.56
C ASP A 34 5.09 5.17 -26.87
N ALA A 35 5.26 6.45 -27.23
CA ALA A 35 4.18 7.32 -27.66
C ALA A 35 3.94 7.12 -29.16
N ALA A 36 2.71 6.74 -29.50
CA ALA A 36 2.26 6.58 -30.88
C ALA A 36 2.32 7.91 -31.67
N ASN A 37 2.96 7.91 -32.84
CA ASN A 37 2.50 8.64 -34.03
C ASN A 37 3.09 7.99 -35.31
N PRO A 38 2.36 7.94 -36.45
CA PRO A 38 2.63 7.03 -37.54
C PRO A 38 3.56 7.66 -38.59
N GLY A 39 4.49 6.87 -39.12
CA GLY A 39 5.36 7.33 -40.21
C GLY A 39 6.45 6.34 -40.59
N THR A 40 6.03 5.25 -41.24
CA THR A 40 6.78 4.38 -42.16
C THR A 40 8.31 4.41 -42.07
N ALA A 41 8.88 3.51 -41.28
CA ALA A 41 10.22 3.00 -41.50
C ALA A 41 10.18 1.49 -41.20
N THR A 42 10.60 0.69 -42.17
CA THR A 42 10.89 -0.74 -42.06
C THR A 42 11.97 -0.96 -40.99
N GLY A 43 11.55 -1.02 -39.74
CA GLY A 43 12.36 -1.49 -38.63
C GLY A 43 12.10 -2.97 -38.45
N THR A 44 13.16 -3.77 -38.58
CA THR A 44 13.23 -5.10 -37.95
C THR A 44 12.60 -5.04 -36.57
N VAL A 45 11.52 -5.79 -36.37
CA VAL A 45 10.93 -5.97 -35.03
C VAL A 45 11.99 -6.68 -34.22
N ASP A 46 12.75 -5.92 -33.43
CA ASP A 46 13.55 -6.47 -32.34
C ASP A 46 12.53 -6.88 -31.27
N VAL A 47 11.91 -8.04 -31.50
CA VAL A 47 11.22 -8.78 -30.45
C VAL A 47 12.33 -9.21 -29.51
N ARG A 48 12.73 -8.31 -28.61
CA ARG A 48 13.51 -8.70 -27.46
C ARG A 48 12.56 -9.53 -26.59
N LEU A 49 12.54 -10.82 -26.88
CA LEU A 49 12.02 -11.84 -25.99
C LEU A 49 12.51 -11.49 -24.58
N PRO A 50 11.63 -11.53 -23.55
CA PRO A 50 12.10 -11.46 -22.18
C PRO A 50 13.24 -12.46 -22.04
N PRO A 51 14.35 -12.13 -21.35
CA PRO A 51 15.37 -13.12 -21.12
C PRO A 51 14.70 -14.33 -20.45
N ASP A 52 14.64 -15.47 -21.15
CA ASP A 52 14.15 -16.77 -20.65
C ASP A 52 15.08 -17.36 -19.55
N GLY A 53 15.86 -16.50 -18.89
CA GLY A 53 16.72 -16.84 -17.78
C GLY A 53 16.04 -16.53 -16.44
N PRO A 54 16.46 -17.21 -15.35
CA PRO A 54 15.97 -16.89 -14.02
C PRO A 54 16.21 -15.40 -13.73
N LYS A 55 15.13 -14.68 -13.35
CA LYS A 55 15.21 -13.28 -12.92
C LYS A 55 16.25 -13.16 -11.82
N LYS A 56 17.24 -12.30 -12.01
CA LYS A 56 18.21 -12.01 -10.96
C LYS A 56 17.52 -11.14 -9.90
N PRO A 57 17.61 -11.46 -8.61
CA PRO A 57 17.05 -10.60 -7.58
C PRO A 57 17.66 -9.19 -7.64
N ALA A 58 16.82 -8.17 -7.49
CA ALA A 58 17.27 -6.79 -7.28
C ALA A 58 18.18 -6.68 -6.04
N PRO A 59 18.99 -5.59 -5.93
CA PRO A 59 19.76 -5.31 -4.73
C PRO A 59 18.92 -5.42 -3.46
N ALA A 60 19.49 -5.97 -2.39
CA ALA A 60 18.77 -6.20 -1.14
C ALA A 60 18.16 -4.92 -0.55
N ALA A 61 18.84 -3.78 -0.72
CA ALA A 61 18.33 -2.47 -0.30
C ALA A 61 17.02 -2.09 -1.01
N ASN A 62 16.95 -2.30 -2.33
CA ASN A 62 15.75 -2.05 -3.14
C ASN A 62 14.59 -2.95 -2.70
N ARG A 63 14.86 -4.26 -2.53
CA ARG A 63 13.87 -5.24 -2.07
C ARG A 63 13.32 -4.88 -0.69
N THR A 64 14.19 -4.50 0.23
CA THR A 64 13.82 -4.06 1.59
C THR A 64 13.01 -2.77 1.56
N ALA A 65 13.39 -1.81 0.73
CA ALA A 65 12.67 -0.54 0.57
C ALA A 65 11.25 -0.76 0.02
N ALA A 66 11.11 -1.62 -0.99
CA ALA A 66 9.81 -2.03 -1.53
C ALA A 66 8.95 -2.70 -0.46
N ALA A 67 9.43 -3.76 0.18
CA ALA A 67 8.70 -4.49 1.21
C ALA A 67 8.22 -3.58 2.35
N LYS A 68 9.04 -2.62 2.78
CA LYS A 68 8.65 -1.62 3.79
C LYS A 68 7.44 -0.78 3.36
N ILE A 69 7.38 -0.37 2.09
CA ILE A 69 6.23 0.37 1.54
C ILE A 69 4.98 -0.51 1.54
N LEU A 70 5.14 -1.77 1.13
CA LEU A 70 4.05 -2.75 1.04
C LEU A 70 3.47 -3.05 2.43
N HIS A 71 4.29 -3.39 3.43
CA HIS A 71 3.84 -3.60 4.81
C HIS A 71 3.16 -2.37 5.41
N ALA A 72 3.68 -1.16 5.14
CA ALA A 72 3.04 0.06 5.63
C ALA A 72 1.62 0.23 5.08
N ASN A 73 1.37 -0.18 3.83
CA ASN A 73 0.03 -0.15 3.25
C ASN A 73 -0.87 -1.27 3.80
N VAL A 74 -0.35 -2.47 4.02
CA VAL A 74 -1.10 -3.54 4.73
C VAL A 74 -1.53 -3.05 6.12
N GLN A 75 -0.62 -2.40 6.86
CA GLN A 75 -0.93 -1.84 8.18
C GLN A 75 -2.01 -0.76 8.11
N HIS A 76 -1.97 0.12 7.11
CA HIS A 76 -3.02 1.11 6.88
C HIS A 76 -4.42 0.46 6.75
N TYR A 77 -4.55 -0.64 6.00
CA TYR A 77 -5.83 -1.34 5.89
C TYR A 77 -6.24 -2.07 7.17
N ARG A 78 -5.29 -2.59 7.95
CA ARG A 78 -5.58 -3.12 9.29
C ARG A 78 -6.12 -2.06 10.23
N ASP A 79 -5.50 -0.88 10.23
CA ASP A 79 -5.92 0.26 11.05
C ASP A 79 -7.31 0.74 10.63
N SER A 80 -7.56 0.82 9.31
CA SER A 80 -8.88 1.15 8.78
C SER A 80 -9.94 0.12 9.19
N LEU A 81 -9.66 -1.17 9.07
CA LEU A 81 -10.58 -2.24 9.51
C LEU A 81 -10.86 -2.17 11.02
N ALA A 82 -9.83 -1.95 11.83
CA ALA A 82 -9.97 -1.76 13.27
C ALA A 82 -10.83 -0.54 13.60
N ALA A 83 -10.64 0.58 12.90
CA ALA A 83 -11.49 1.76 13.04
C ALA A 83 -12.96 1.48 12.67
N GLY A 84 -13.21 0.70 11.62
CA GLY A 84 -14.56 0.28 11.24
C GLY A 84 -15.23 -0.57 12.30
N ARG A 85 -14.52 -1.58 12.82
CA ARG A 85 -14.99 -2.42 13.93
C ARG A 85 -15.29 -1.58 15.18
N ASN A 86 -14.42 -0.63 15.52
CA ASN A 86 -14.56 0.22 16.71
C ASN A 86 -15.67 1.28 16.59
N THR A 87 -16.00 1.70 15.38
CA THR A 87 -17.06 2.69 15.14
C THR A 87 -18.42 2.05 14.86
N TRP A 88 -18.49 0.72 14.73
CA TRP A 88 -19.73 -0.03 14.54
C TRP A 88 -20.81 0.37 15.54
N GLY A 89 -22.03 0.62 15.05
CA GLY A 89 -23.17 1.04 15.87
C GLY A 89 -23.08 2.44 16.46
N SER A 90 -22.05 3.21 16.14
CA SER A 90 -21.92 4.61 16.52
C SER A 90 -22.08 5.54 15.33
N SER A 91 -22.39 6.82 15.59
CA SER A 91 -22.48 7.86 14.56
C SER A 91 -21.19 8.06 13.75
N LYS A 92 -20.06 7.54 14.23
CA LYS A 92 -18.77 7.59 13.52
C LYS A 92 -18.63 6.53 12.42
N PHE A 93 -19.53 5.54 12.35
CA PHE A 93 -19.48 4.50 11.34
C PHE A 93 -19.70 5.05 9.92
N GLY A 94 -20.63 5.99 9.74
CA GLY A 94 -20.92 6.60 8.44
C GLY A 94 -19.71 7.29 7.82
N PRO A 95 -19.04 8.21 8.55
CA PRO A 95 -17.79 8.81 8.09
C PRO A 95 -16.69 7.80 7.77
N TRP A 96 -16.49 6.78 8.61
CA TRP A 96 -15.51 5.72 8.35
C TRP A 96 -15.87 4.95 7.06
N LYS A 97 -17.13 4.55 6.89
CA LYS A 97 -17.63 3.84 5.71
C LYS A 97 -17.32 4.62 4.44
N GLN A 98 -17.62 5.92 4.42
CA GLN A 98 -17.34 6.75 3.25
C GLN A 98 -15.86 6.79 2.89
N GLN A 99 -14.97 6.85 3.90
CA GLN A 99 -13.53 6.79 3.67
C GLN A 99 -13.10 5.43 3.11
N ALA A 100 -13.57 4.33 3.71
CA ALA A 100 -13.26 2.97 3.28
C ALA A 100 -13.67 2.70 1.82
N LEU A 101 -14.83 3.21 1.38
CA LEU A 101 -15.32 3.04 0.01
C LEU A 101 -14.45 3.72 -1.06
N LEU A 102 -13.75 4.78 -0.69
CA LEU A 102 -12.91 5.57 -1.60
C LEU A 102 -11.42 5.20 -1.52
N ASP A 103 -11.06 4.30 -0.61
CA ASP A 103 -9.66 3.99 -0.32
C ASP A 103 -9.04 3.09 -1.39
N LEU A 104 -8.21 3.70 -2.23
CA LEU A 104 -7.38 3.04 -3.23
C LEU A 104 -5.88 3.25 -2.98
N THR A 105 -5.50 3.50 -1.72
CA THR A 105 -4.12 3.83 -1.34
C THR A 105 -3.12 2.73 -1.73
N TYR A 106 -3.57 1.47 -1.84
CA TYR A 106 -2.75 0.36 -2.31
C TYR A 106 -2.17 0.57 -3.71
N GLN A 107 -2.86 1.25 -4.62
CA GLN A 107 -2.35 1.52 -5.97
C GLN A 107 -1.12 2.44 -5.93
N GLY A 108 -1.16 3.44 -5.04
CA GLY A 108 -0.03 4.33 -4.80
C GLY A 108 1.14 3.63 -4.13
N ALA A 109 0.87 2.71 -3.19
CA ALA A 109 1.89 1.90 -2.55
C ALA A 109 2.57 0.95 -3.54
N PHE A 110 1.78 0.24 -4.37
CA PHE A 110 2.28 -0.60 -5.46
C PHE A 110 3.21 0.19 -6.37
N THR A 111 2.75 1.33 -6.88
CA THR A 111 3.54 2.19 -7.80
C THR A 111 4.86 2.65 -7.16
N LYS A 112 4.88 2.92 -5.85
CA LYS A 112 6.11 3.33 -5.15
C LYS A 112 7.07 2.17 -4.93
N ALA A 113 6.56 0.98 -4.62
CA ALA A 113 7.36 -0.23 -4.45
C ALA A 113 7.92 -0.74 -5.79
N ASP A 114 7.10 -0.76 -6.84
CA ASP A 114 7.47 -1.15 -8.22
C ASP A 114 8.67 -0.34 -8.75
N LYS A 115 8.76 0.95 -8.41
CA LYS A 115 9.91 1.81 -8.77
C LYS A 115 11.26 1.34 -8.22
N GLN A 116 11.29 0.40 -7.28
CA GLN A 116 12.53 -0.19 -6.77
C GLN A 116 13.10 -1.27 -7.70
N PHE A 117 12.34 -1.67 -8.72
CA PHE A 117 12.65 -2.79 -9.60
C PHE A 117 12.75 -2.37 -11.07
N THR A 118 13.43 -3.21 -11.84
CA THR A 118 13.36 -3.23 -13.31
C THR A 118 12.60 -4.47 -13.74
N ALA A 119 12.19 -4.54 -15.01
CA ALA A 119 11.51 -5.73 -15.55
C ALA A 119 12.31 -7.04 -15.31
N ASP A 120 13.65 -6.97 -15.38
CA ASP A 120 14.53 -8.13 -15.20
C ASP A 120 14.73 -8.55 -13.73
N THR A 121 14.35 -7.69 -12.78
CA THR A 121 14.66 -7.88 -11.35
C THR A 121 13.42 -7.84 -10.45
N GLU A 122 12.23 -7.65 -11.03
CA GLU A 122 10.96 -7.60 -10.34
C GLU A 122 10.56 -9.00 -9.83
N PRO A 123 10.44 -9.19 -8.51
CA PRO A 123 9.97 -10.44 -7.92
C PRO A 123 8.49 -10.67 -8.28
N ASP A 124 8.10 -11.92 -8.52
CA ASP A 124 6.72 -12.21 -8.92
C ASP A 124 5.75 -11.90 -7.76
N SER A 125 6.21 -11.98 -6.51
CA SER A 125 5.43 -11.64 -5.32
C SER A 125 4.96 -10.19 -5.25
N ILE A 126 5.52 -9.25 -6.02
CA ILE A 126 5.00 -7.87 -6.02
C ILE A 126 3.63 -7.80 -6.68
N ASN A 127 3.38 -8.65 -7.69
CA ASN A 127 2.09 -8.71 -8.38
C ASN A 127 1.08 -9.50 -7.54
N THR A 128 1.50 -10.57 -6.87
CA THR A 128 0.62 -11.30 -5.93
C THR A 128 0.23 -10.41 -4.75
N TRP A 129 1.18 -9.63 -4.21
CA TRP A 129 0.90 -8.62 -3.18
C TRP A 129 -0.19 -7.65 -3.62
N ARG A 130 -0.11 -7.15 -4.86
CA ARG A 130 -1.08 -6.19 -5.42
C ARG A 130 -2.47 -6.80 -5.49
N ASP A 131 -2.55 -8.06 -5.88
CA ASP A 131 -3.83 -8.75 -6.04
C ASP A 131 -4.45 -9.06 -4.66
N ASP A 132 -3.65 -9.52 -3.70
CA ASP A 132 -4.11 -9.82 -2.33
C ASP A 132 -4.53 -8.56 -1.56
N ILE A 133 -3.79 -7.46 -1.68
CA ILE A 133 -4.19 -6.20 -1.03
C ILE A 133 -5.42 -5.58 -1.69
N ALA A 134 -5.60 -5.76 -3.00
CA ALA A 134 -6.83 -5.36 -3.69
C ALA A 134 -8.03 -6.17 -3.19
N ASN A 135 -7.87 -7.49 -3.03
CA ASN A 135 -8.88 -8.37 -2.44
C ASN A 135 -9.24 -7.94 -1.01
N ALA A 136 -8.23 -7.60 -0.18
CA ALA A 136 -8.45 -7.09 1.17
C ALA A 136 -9.22 -5.76 1.17
N ALA A 137 -8.81 -4.81 0.31
CA ALA A 137 -9.46 -3.51 0.18
C ALA A 137 -10.93 -3.68 -0.27
N ASP A 138 -11.20 -4.52 -1.26
CA ASP A 138 -12.55 -4.76 -1.75
C ASP A 138 -13.42 -5.49 -0.72
N ALA A 139 -12.86 -6.42 0.05
CA ALA A 139 -13.58 -7.07 1.15
C ALA A 139 -13.93 -6.07 2.28
N ILE A 140 -13.04 -5.10 2.58
CA ILE A 140 -13.34 -3.98 3.49
C ILE A 140 -14.49 -3.14 2.95
N LYS A 141 -14.47 -2.79 1.65
CA LYS A 141 -15.56 -2.03 1.02
C LYS A 141 -16.89 -2.78 1.12
N GLN A 142 -16.91 -4.06 0.74
CA GLN A 142 -18.11 -4.89 0.83
C GLN A 142 -18.65 -4.98 2.27
N TRP A 143 -17.76 -5.12 3.25
CA TRP A 143 -18.14 -5.06 4.66
C TRP A 143 -18.72 -3.68 5.01
N ALA A 144 -18.11 -2.58 4.57
CA ALA A 144 -18.64 -1.24 4.81
C ALA A 144 -20.03 -1.03 4.16
N GLU A 145 -20.23 -1.50 2.93
CA GLU A 145 -21.50 -1.39 2.18
C GLU A 145 -22.64 -2.13 2.86
N LYS A 146 -22.41 -3.40 3.22
CA LYS A 146 -23.41 -4.32 3.77
C LYS A 146 -23.92 -3.90 5.15
N ASN A 147 -23.10 -3.15 5.88
CA ASN A 147 -23.36 -2.80 7.28
C ASN A 147 -23.92 -1.37 7.40
N THR A 148 -24.97 -1.20 8.21
CA THR A 148 -25.64 0.09 8.44
C THR A 148 -25.80 0.36 9.93
N ILE A 149 -25.79 1.65 10.30
CA ILE A 149 -25.90 2.10 11.70
C ILE A 149 -27.30 1.83 12.30
N ASP A 150 -28.32 1.82 11.43
CA ASP A 150 -29.74 1.86 11.83
C ASP A 150 -30.24 0.59 12.54
N THR A 151 -29.38 -0.43 12.68
CA THR A 151 -29.75 -1.75 13.23
C THR A 151 -28.80 -2.27 14.31
N ALA A 152 -27.90 -1.44 14.85
CA ALA A 152 -26.80 -1.88 15.71
C ALA A 152 -27.20 -2.31 17.14
N THR A 153 -28.00 -3.37 17.23
CA THR A 153 -28.22 -4.21 18.41
C THR A 153 -27.35 -5.48 18.38
N GLN A 154 -26.59 -5.67 17.29
CA GLN A 154 -25.81 -6.86 17.00
C GLN A 154 -24.30 -6.62 17.19
N PRO A 155 -23.53 -7.65 17.56
CA PRO A 155 -22.07 -7.57 17.58
C PRO A 155 -21.52 -7.21 16.20
N ALA A 156 -20.32 -6.63 16.16
CA ALA A 156 -19.67 -6.29 14.91
C ALA A 156 -19.54 -7.56 14.02
N PRO A 157 -19.93 -7.49 12.74
CA PRO A 157 -19.85 -8.65 11.86
C PRO A 157 -18.43 -9.17 11.70
N ALA A 158 -18.31 -10.49 11.51
CA ALA A 158 -17.04 -11.16 11.29
C ALA A 158 -16.30 -10.60 10.06
N THR A 159 -14.98 -10.68 10.11
CA THR A 159 -14.04 -10.01 9.20
C THR A 159 -12.86 -10.93 8.86
N THR A 160 -13.02 -12.24 9.10
CA THR A 160 -11.98 -13.27 8.96
C THR A 160 -11.37 -13.32 7.57
N ASP A 161 -12.19 -13.17 6.52
CA ASP A 161 -11.69 -13.17 5.14
C ASP A 161 -10.80 -11.95 4.84
N ILE A 162 -11.12 -10.80 5.45
CA ILE A 162 -10.30 -9.59 5.34
C ILE A 162 -8.96 -9.80 6.07
N ASP A 163 -9.01 -10.34 7.30
CA ASP A 163 -7.80 -10.61 8.08
C ASP A 163 -6.88 -11.61 7.36
N LYS A 164 -7.47 -12.62 6.69
CA LYS A 164 -6.74 -13.59 5.87
C LYS A 164 -6.05 -12.90 4.68
N ALA A 165 -6.78 -12.13 3.88
CA ALA A 165 -6.20 -11.43 2.73
C ALA A 165 -5.08 -10.45 3.13
N LEU A 166 -5.25 -9.73 4.25
CA LEU A 166 -4.20 -8.86 4.80
C LEU A 166 -2.98 -9.64 5.28
N SER A 167 -3.14 -10.88 5.72
CA SER A 167 -2.02 -11.75 6.12
C SER A 167 -1.29 -12.32 4.90
N GLU A 168 -2.02 -12.66 3.84
CA GLU A 168 -1.45 -13.09 2.56
C GLU A 168 -0.64 -11.96 1.92
N ALA A 169 -1.18 -10.74 1.88
CA ALA A 169 -0.44 -9.57 1.43
C ALA A 169 0.84 -9.31 2.25
N ASP A 170 0.83 -9.48 3.58
CA ASP A 170 2.07 -9.33 4.37
C ASP A 170 3.12 -10.39 4.00
N LYS A 171 2.68 -11.64 3.82
CA LYS A 171 3.55 -12.74 3.40
C LYS A 171 4.17 -12.47 2.04
N ASP A 172 3.46 -11.81 1.14
CA ASP A 172 3.98 -11.45 -0.16
C ASP A 172 4.96 -10.28 -0.09
N ALA A 173 4.73 -9.31 0.80
CA ALA A 173 5.72 -8.28 1.08
C ALA A 173 7.04 -8.88 1.63
N ASP A 174 6.96 -9.90 2.48
CA ASP A 174 8.13 -10.67 2.93
C ASP A 174 8.82 -11.41 1.77
N GLN A 175 8.06 -11.93 0.81
CA GLN A 175 8.61 -12.57 -0.38
C GLN A 175 9.30 -11.57 -1.31
N VAL A 176 8.78 -10.35 -1.43
CA VAL A 176 9.44 -9.24 -2.14
C VAL A 176 10.79 -8.95 -1.47
N ALA A 177 10.83 -8.87 -0.13
CA ALA A 177 12.07 -8.71 0.63
C ALA A 177 13.04 -9.88 0.45
N ALA A 178 12.55 -11.08 0.12
CA ALA A 178 13.33 -12.28 -0.20
C ALA A 178 13.69 -12.39 -1.70
N GLY A 179 13.15 -11.52 -2.56
CA GLY A 179 13.41 -11.50 -4.00
C GLY A 179 12.78 -12.67 -4.75
N LYS A 180 11.61 -13.12 -4.28
CA LYS A 180 10.85 -14.24 -4.83
C LYS A 180 9.63 -13.73 -5.57
#